data_AF-A0A3N5WUR5-F1
#
_entry.id   AF-A0A3N5WUR5-F1
#
_cell.length_a   1.000
_cell.length_b   1.000
_cell.length_c   1.000
_cell.angle_alpha   90.00
_cell.angle_beta   90.00
_cell.angle_gamma   90.00
#
_symmetry.space_group_name_H-M   'P 1'
#
loop_
_entity.id
_entity.type
_entity.pdbx_description
1 polymer ?
#
loop_
_entity_poly.entity_id
_entity_poly.type
_entity_poly.pdbx_seq_one_letter_code
_entity_poly.pdbx_strand_id
1 'polypeptide(L)'
;MSAAEKPQHDSPLSISRAWIIIFSTSALTGLLAFLWGITGPAALRAWQAYLINFVYWTGLSCGAVLFVAVLNMTNAVWGRPLKRLAEALGTFLPASFILFWGLYFGKEEIFPWIKDPGPEKQSWLNPGFLFARDGVGLFLLTAFSLTLIYYSVKGDKQAVRLSTAAPGEVSTQQTQEGFCWRA
;
A
#
# COMPACT_ATOMS: atom_id res chain seq x y z
N MET A 1 -43.01 4.54 29.81
CA MET A 1 -43.08 4.34 28.35
C MET A 1 -42.19 5.41 27.72
N SER A 2 -40.86 5.22 27.80
CA SER A 2 -39.88 6.20 27.33
C SER A 2 -39.36 5.75 25.98
N ALA A 3 -39.43 6.66 25.00
CA ALA A 3 -39.09 6.42 23.62
C ALA A 3 -37.68 5.85 23.47
N ALA A 4 -37.57 4.77 22.69
CA ALA A 4 -36.29 4.26 22.21
C ALA A 4 -35.62 5.33 21.35
N GLU A 5 -34.62 6.00 21.91
CA GLU A 5 -33.72 6.88 21.18
C GLU A 5 -33.00 6.03 20.12
N LYS A 6 -33.31 6.32 18.85
CA LYS A 6 -32.76 5.62 17.70
C LYS A 6 -31.28 5.99 17.60
N PRO A 7 -30.34 5.03 17.50
CA PRO A 7 -28.92 5.35 17.49
C PRO A 7 -28.60 6.27 16.30
N GLN A 8 -27.96 7.40 16.62
CA GLN A 8 -27.45 8.39 15.67
C GLN A 8 -26.61 7.68 14.59
N HIS A 9 -27.08 7.74 13.35
CA HIS A 9 -26.38 7.18 12.20
C HIS A 9 -25.29 8.17 11.77
N ASP A 10 -24.07 7.97 12.26
CA ASP A 10 -22.91 8.74 11.86
C ASP A 10 -22.74 8.64 10.33
N SER A 11 -22.70 9.81 9.69
CA SER A 11 -22.57 9.96 8.24
C SER A 11 -21.47 9.06 7.68
N PRO A 12 -21.66 8.38 6.51
CA PRO A 12 -20.57 7.67 5.87
C PRO A 12 -19.43 8.67 5.64
N LEU A 13 -18.20 8.29 6.00
CA LEU A 13 -16.98 9.08 5.79
C LEU A 13 -16.96 9.64 4.36
N SER A 14 -17.44 10.87 4.17
CA SER A 14 -17.51 11.49 2.86
C SER A 14 -16.10 11.96 2.56
N ILE A 15 -15.36 11.18 1.78
CA ILE A 15 -14.07 11.61 1.25
C ILE A 15 -14.34 12.92 0.49
N SER A 16 -13.88 14.04 1.04
CA SER A 16 -14.12 15.34 0.42
C SER A 16 -13.47 15.32 -0.95
N ARG A 17 -14.28 15.58 -1.98
CA ARG A 17 -13.85 15.60 -3.39
C ARG A 17 -12.64 16.52 -3.59
N ALA A 18 -12.48 17.54 -2.73
CA ALA A 18 -11.33 18.44 -2.73
C ALA A 18 -9.99 17.71 -2.54
N TRP A 19 -9.89 16.76 -1.60
CA TRP A 19 -8.65 16.01 -1.37
C TRP A 19 -8.29 15.14 -2.57
N ILE A 20 -9.28 14.50 -3.19
CA ILE A 20 -9.08 13.70 -4.41
C ILE A 20 -8.53 14.60 -5.53
N ILE A 21 -9.10 15.79 -5.71
CA ILE A 21 -8.66 16.74 -6.74
C ILE A 21 -7.22 17.19 -6.47
N ILE A 22 -6.87 17.55 -5.23
CA ILE A 22 -5.52 18.02 -4.87
C ILE A 22 -4.46 16.94 -5.12
N PHE A 23 -4.72 15.69 -4.73
CA PHE A 23 -3.78 14.60 -4.98
C PHE A 23 -3.69 14.25 -6.47
N SER A 24 -4.81 14.29 -7.18
CA SER A 24 -4.84 14.01 -8.63
C SER A 24 -4.10 15.08 -9.42
N THR A 25 -4.27 16.37 -9.09
CA THR A 25 -3.54 17.45 -9.77
C THR A 25 -2.05 17.38 -9.48
N SER A 26 -1.65 17.07 -8.25
CA SER A 26 -0.24 16.88 -7.89
C SER A 26 0.40 15.69 -8.60
N ALA A 27 -0.33 14.57 -8.74
CA ALA A 27 0.12 13.43 -9.53
C ALA A 27 0.24 13.79 -11.01
N LEU A 28 -0.73 14.56 -11.54
CA LEU A 28 -0.72 15.01 -12.93
C LEU A 28 0.45 15.96 -13.21
N THR A 29 0.73 16.92 -12.34
CA THR A 29 1.88 17.83 -12.50
C THR A 29 3.20 17.06 -12.45
N GLY A 30 3.32 16.06 -11.56
CA GLY A 30 4.47 15.16 -11.53
C GLY A 30 4.65 14.37 -12.84
N LEU A 31 3.56 13.83 -13.39
CA LEU A 31 3.59 13.13 -14.68
C LEU A 31 4.00 14.07 -15.83
N LEU A 32 3.43 15.27 -15.89
CA LEU A 32 3.76 16.26 -16.92
C LEU A 32 5.22 16.72 -16.81
N ALA A 33 5.73 16.94 -15.61
CA ALA A 33 7.14 17.28 -15.39
C ALA A 33 8.09 16.16 -15.84
N PHE A 34 7.70 14.90 -15.61
CA PHE A 34 8.48 13.74 -16.06
C PHE A 34 8.49 13.62 -17.59
N LEU A 35 7.32 13.75 -18.24
CA LEU A 35 7.21 13.72 -19.70
C LEU A 35 8.03 14.84 -20.35
N TRP A 36 7.96 16.05 -19.78
CA TRP A 36 8.78 17.18 -20.20
C TRP A 36 10.28 16.89 -20.05
N GLY A 37 10.67 16.29 -18.92
CA GLY A 37 12.05 15.91 -18.62
C GLY A 37 12.65 14.88 -19.58
N ILE A 38 11.85 13.93 -20.07
CA ILE A 38 12.30 12.94 -21.07
C ILE A 38 12.53 13.57 -22.45
N THR A 39 11.70 14.54 -22.84
CA THR A 39 11.83 15.20 -24.15
C THR A 39 12.96 16.24 -24.21
N GLY A 40 13.54 16.60 -23.07
CA GLY A 40 14.60 17.61 -22.98
C GLY A 40 16.02 17.06 -23.10
N PRO A 41 17.04 17.95 -23.14
CA PRO A 41 18.46 17.58 -23.20
C PRO A 41 19.00 16.86 -21.95
N ALA A 42 18.16 16.70 -20.91
CA ALA A 42 18.51 16.08 -19.63
C ALA A 42 17.73 14.77 -19.37
N ALA A 43 17.40 14.02 -20.42
CA ALA A 43 16.64 12.76 -20.33
C ALA A 43 17.23 11.78 -19.29
N LEU A 44 18.56 11.66 -19.20
CA LEU A 44 19.23 10.83 -18.20
C LEU A 44 18.86 11.20 -16.76
N ARG A 45 18.80 12.50 -16.45
CA ARG A 45 18.45 12.99 -15.10
C ARG A 45 16.99 12.68 -14.75
N ALA A 46 16.09 12.76 -15.73
CA ALA A 46 14.68 12.41 -15.53
C ALA A 46 14.51 10.92 -15.19
N TRP A 47 15.21 10.04 -15.92
CA TRP A 47 15.20 8.60 -15.67
C TRP A 47 15.85 8.21 -14.33
N GLN A 48 16.94 8.87 -13.93
CA GLN A 48 17.55 8.69 -12.61
C GLN A 48 16.62 9.12 -11.47
N ALA A 49 15.99 10.29 -11.59
CA ALA A 49 15.01 10.76 -10.61
C ALA A 49 13.82 9.80 -10.51
N TYR A 50 13.36 9.25 -11.63
CA TYR A 50 12.32 8.24 -11.66
C TYR A 50 12.74 6.96 -10.91
N LEU A 51 13.94 6.44 -11.18
CA LEU A 51 14.48 5.26 -10.48
C LEU A 51 14.55 5.48 -8.97
N ILE A 52 15.07 6.63 -8.51
CA ILE A 52 15.20 6.93 -7.08
C ILE A 52 13.83 6.95 -6.41
N ASN A 53 12.86 7.64 -7.02
CA ASN A 53 11.50 7.69 -6.49
C ASN A 53 10.86 6.29 -6.48
N PHE A 54 11.03 5.51 -7.55
CA PHE A 54 10.54 4.15 -7.63
C PHE A 54 11.09 3.28 -6.49
N VAL A 55 12.40 3.28 -6.27
CA VAL A 55 13.04 2.49 -5.20
C VAL A 55 12.57 2.96 -3.82
N TYR A 56 12.48 4.28 -3.60
CA TYR A 56 12.04 4.86 -2.34
C TYR A 56 10.62 4.41 -1.96
N TRP A 57 9.64 4.63 -2.84
CA TRP A 57 8.24 4.33 -2.55
C TRP A 57 7.97 2.82 -2.51
N THR A 58 8.62 2.05 -3.38
CA THR A 58 8.51 0.58 -3.38
C THR A 58 9.12 0.00 -2.11
N GLY A 59 10.33 0.43 -1.73
CA GLY A 59 10.99 -0.02 -0.51
C GLY A 59 10.19 0.32 0.75
N LEU A 60 9.62 1.53 0.81
CA LEU A 60 8.73 1.93 1.90
C LEU A 60 7.51 1.01 2.02
N SER A 61 6.90 0.66 0.88
CA SER A 61 5.73 -0.23 0.84
C SER A 61 6.08 -1.67 1.24
N CYS A 62 7.21 -2.20 0.78
CA CYS A 62 7.73 -3.50 1.20
C CYS A 62 7.97 -3.56 2.72
N GLY A 63 8.58 -2.50 3.28
CA GLY A 63 8.78 -2.37 4.73
C GLY A 63 7.47 -2.36 5.51
N ALA A 64 6.45 -1.66 5.02
CA ALA A 64 5.14 -1.61 5.63
C ALA A 64 4.45 -2.99 5.66
N VAL A 65 4.51 -3.75 4.56
CA VAL A 65 3.94 -5.11 4.49
C VAL A 65 4.65 -6.06 5.43
N LEU A 66 5.98 -6.00 5.51
CA LEU A 66 6.75 -6.80 6.46
C LEU A 66 6.39 -6.44 7.90
N PHE A 67 6.22 -5.16 8.21
CA PHE A 67 5.80 -4.71 9.52
C PHE A 67 4.43 -5.27 9.92
N VAL A 68 3.45 -5.25 8.99
CA VAL A 68 2.13 -5.88 9.21
C VAL A 68 2.26 -7.38 9.45
N ALA A 69 3.11 -8.07 8.68
CA ALA A 69 3.33 -9.51 8.84
C ALA A 69 3.90 -9.85 10.24
N VAL A 70 4.86 -9.08 10.74
CA VAL A 70 5.45 -9.25 12.08
C VAL A 70 4.42 -9.00 13.18
N LEU A 71 3.59 -7.95 13.04
CA LEU A 71 2.51 -7.67 14.01
C LEU A 71 1.49 -8.81 14.06
N ASN A 72 1.15 -9.39 12.92
CA ASN A 72 0.23 -10.53 12.84
C ASN A 72 0.86 -11.79 13.45
N MET A 73 2.14 -12.06 13.18
CA MET A 73 2.84 -13.24 13.70
C MET A 73 2.98 -13.23 15.23
N THR A 74 3.18 -12.05 15.81
CA THR A 74 3.37 -11.87 17.25
C THR A 74 2.09 -11.65 18.04
N ASN A 75 0.92 -11.60 17.37
CA ASN A 75 -0.37 -11.23 17.98
C ASN A 75 -0.32 -9.92 18.79
N ALA A 76 0.43 -8.93 18.29
CA ALA A 76 0.68 -7.68 18.98
C ALA A 76 -0.60 -6.82 19.11
N VAL A 77 -1.08 -6.63 20.34
CA VAL A 77 -2.29 -5.83 20.62
C VAL A 77 -2.03 -4.31 20.49
N TRP A 78 -0.82 -3.85 20.80
CA TRP A 78 -0.44 -2.44 20.74
C TRP A 78 -0.35 -1.90 19.30
N GLY A 79 -0.02 -2.77 18.34
CA GLY A 79 0.16 -2.40 16.94
C GLY A 79 -1.12 -2.22 16.13
N ARG A 80 -2.31 -2.36 16.73
CA ARG A 80 -3.59 -2.29 16.00
C ARG A 80 -3.77 -1.01 15.18
N PRO A 81 -3.50 0.21 15.70
CA PRO A 81 -3.61 1.43 14.89
C PRO A 81 -2.55 1.51 13.79
N LEU A 82 -1.32 1.07 14.11
CA LEU A 82 -0.19 1.11 13.19
C LEU A 82 -0.35 0.11 12.04
N LYS A 83 -0.99 -1.04 12.29
CA LYS A 83 -1.30 -2.04 11.28
C LYS A 83 -2.14 -1.47 10.14
N ARG A 84 -3.15 -0.65 10.45
CA ARG A 84 -4.00 0.00 9.44
C ARG A 84 -3.22 1.00 8.58
N LEU A 85 -2.35 1.79 9.20
CA LEU A 85 -1.49 2.73 8.47
C LEU A 85 -0.53 1.98 7.55
N ALA A 86 0.08 0.90 8.03
CA ALA A 86 1.02 0.11 7.25
C ALA A 86 0.32 -0.67 6.12
N GLU A 87 -0.91 -1.16 6.33
CA GLU A 87 -1.73 -1.75 5.26
C GLU A 87 -2.06 -0.73 4.16
N ALA A 88 -2.34 0.53 4.54
CA ALA A 88 -2.56 1.60 3.57
C ALA A 88 -1.31 2.00 2.78
N LEU A 89 -0.11 1.81 3.33
CA LEU A 89 1.13 1.94 2.56
C LEU A 89 1.38 0.71 1.66
N GLY A 90 1.03 -0.49 2.14
CA GLY A 90 1.16 -1.73 1.38
C GLY A 90 0.28 -1.81 0.13
N THR A 91 -0.84 -1.05 0.07
CA THR A 91 -1.69 -0.94 -1.13
C THR A 91 -1.04 -0.18 -2.28
N PHE A 92 0.14 0.45 -2.09
CA PHE A 92 0.89 1.07 -3.17
C PHE A 92 1.66 0.06 -4.05
N LEU A 93 1.87 -1.18 -3.59
CA LEU A 93 2.62 -2.19 -4.35
C LEU A 93 2.07 -2.52 -5.75
N PRO A 94 0.75 -2.64 -5.99
CA PRO A 94 0.21 -2.81 -7.33
C PRO A 94 0.50 -1.63 -8.26
N ALA A 95 0.49 -0.40 -7.72
CA ALA A 95 0.90 0.77 -8.48
C ALA A 95 2.40 0.70 -8.82
N SER A 96 3.25 0.38 -7.83
CA SER A 96 4.68 0.13 -8.05
C SER A 96 4.92 -0.92 -9.14
N PHE A 97 4.14 -2.01 -9.18
CA PHE A 97 4.25 -3.02 -10.23
C PHE A 97 4.01 -2.47 -11.64
N ILE A 98 3.04 -1.57 -11.80
CA ILE A 98 2.80 -0.89 -13.07
C ILE A 98 3.94 0.08 -13.39
N LEU A 99 4.42 0.86 -12.41
CA LEU A 99 5.55 1.77 -12.57
C LEU A 99 6.84 1.02 -12.95
N PHE A 100 7.07 -0.17 -12.43
CA PHE A 100 8.24 -0.98 -12.79
C PHE A 100 8.34 -1.25 -14.30
N TRP A 101 7.22 -1.48 -14.98
CA TRP A 101 7.22 -1.62 -16.45
C TRP A 101 7.54 -0.30 -17.17
N GLY A 102 7.20 0.84 -16.58
CA GLY A 102 7.63 2.16 -17.07
C GLY A 102 9.16 2.30 -17.07
N LEU A 103 9.86 1.71 -16.09
CA LEU A 103 11.32 1.72 -16.01
C LEU A 103 11.98 0.97 -17.17
N TYR A 104 11.28 0.01 -17.77
CA TYR A 104 11.80 -0.77 -18.90
C TYR A 104 12.17 0.12 -20.11
N PHE A 105 11.41 1.18 -20.35
CA PHE A 105 11.67 2.12 -21.44
C PHE A 105 12.92 2.97 -21.20
N GLY A 106 13.30 3.22 -19.95
CA GLY A 106 14.50 3.99 -19.57
C GLY A 106 15.77 3.16 -19.41
N LYS A 107 15.72 1.84 -19.71
CA LYS A 107 16.81 0.91 -19.40
C LYS A 107 18.16 1.33 -20.00
N GLU A 108 18.18 1.85 -21.22
CA GLU A 108 19.41 2.16 -21.97
C GLU A 108 20.12 3.42 -21.47
N GLU A 109 19.39 4.30 -20.79
CA GLU A 109 19.93 5.50 -20.17
C GLU A 109 20.43 5.21 -18.75
N ILE A 110 19.68 4.41 -17.98
CA ILE A 110 19.97 4.15 -16.57
C ILE A 110 21.11 3.15 -16.38
N PHE A 111 21.29 2.21 -17.31
CA PHE A 111 22.21 1.09 -17.16
C PHE A 111 23.38 1.18 -18.16
N PRO A 112 24.54 1.74 -17.75
CA PRO A 112 25.72 1.87 -18.61
C PRO A 112 26.21 0.53 -19.19
N TRP A 113 26.06 -0.56 -18.42
CA TRP A 113 26.49 -1.91 -18.79
C TRP A 113 25.68 -2.53 -19.96
N ILE A 114 24.57 -1.91 -20.37
CA ILE A 114 23.84 -2.32 -21.58
C ILE A 114 24.63 -1.90 -22.83
N LYS A 115 25.31 -0.76 -22.77
CA LYS A 115 26.10 -0.21 -23.87
C LYS A 115 27.51 -0.80 -23.91
N ASP A 116 28.09 -1.13 -22.75
CA ASP A 116 29.39 -1.77 -22.63
C ASP A 116 29.33 -3.00 -21.68
N PRO A 117 28.97 -4.19 -22.21
CA PRO A 117 28.77 -5.37 -21.40
C PRO A 117 30.10 -6.07 -21.08
N GLY A 118 30.56 -5.96 -19.83
CA GLY A 118 31.71 -6.73 -19.35
C GLY A 118 31.49 -8.24 -19.51
N PRO A 119 32.45 -9.01 -20.09
CA PRO A 119 32.27 -10.40 -20.53
C PRO A 119 31.87 -11.38 -19.41
N GLU A 120 32.23 -11.06 -18.18
CA GLU A 120 32.03 -11.90 -16.98
C GLU A 120 30.61 -11.84 -16.39
N LYS A 121 29.83 -10.79 -16.66
CA LYS A 121 28.51 -10.58 -16.02
C LYS A 121 27.32 -10.60 -16.98
N GLN A 122 27.55 -10.86 -18.26
CA GLN A 122 26.52 -10.77 -19.30
C GLN A 122 25.33 -11.73 -19.06
N SER A 123 25.58 -12.90 -18.48
CA SER A 123 24.51 -13.86 -18.16
C SER A 123 23.59 -13.38 -17.02
N TRP A 124 24.10 -12.57 -16.08
CA TRP A 124 23.33 -12.07 -14.94
C TRP A 124 22.78 -10.65 -15.17
N LEU A 125 23.50 -9.84 -15.93
CA LEU A 125 23.16 -8.49 -16.37
C LEU A 125 22.59 -8.50 -17.79
N ASN A 126 21.67 -9.43 -18.07
CA ASN A 126 20.87 -9.36 -19.28
C ASN A 126 19.61 -8.55 -18.97
N PRO A 127 19.26 -7.51 -19.74
CA PRO A 127 18.06 -6.71 -19.49
C PRO A 127 16.79 -7.56 -19.37
N GLY A 128 16.61 -8.56 -20.25
CA GLY A 128 15.45 -9.46 -20.16
C GLY A 128 15.43 -10.25 -18.85
N PHE A 129 16.58 -10.80 -18.45
CA PHE A 129 16.68 -11.59 -17.22
C PHE A 129 16.53 -10.74 -15.95
N LEU A 130 17.10 -9.54 -15.93
CA LEU A 130 16.98 -8.58 -14.82
C LEU A 130 15.52 -8.15 -14.63
N PHE A 131 14.85 -7.72 -15.70
CA PHE A 131 13.45 -7.30 -15.58
C PHE A 131 12.51 -8.48 -15.28
N ALA A 132 12.82 -9.68 -15.77
CA ALA A 132 12.05 -10.88 -15.43
C ALA A 132 12.18 -11.24 -13.95
N ARG A 133 13.41 -11.34 -13.39
CA ARG A 133 13.59 -11.71 -11.99
C ARG A 133 13.00 -10.66 -11.03
N ASP A 134 13.23 -9.38 -11.33
CA ASP A 134 12.79 -8.27 -10.47
C ASP A 134 11.27 -8.12 -10.58
N GLY A 135 10.71 -8.29 -11.78
CA GLY A 135 9.27 -8.32 -12.03
C GLY A 135 8.57 -9.49 -11.33
N VAL A 136 9.16 -10.69 -11.34
CA VAL A 136 8.63 -11.85 -10.60
C VAL A 136 8.66 -11.59 -9.09
N GLY A 137 9.77 -11.07 -8.56
CA GLY A 137 9.88 -10.74 -7.13
C GLY A 137 8.83 -9.71 -6.71
N LEU A 138 8.66 -8.65 -7.50
CA LEU A 138 7.69 -7.59 -7.25
C LEU A 138 6.24 -8.10 -7.39
N PHE A 139 5.98 -8.97 -8.37
CA PHE A 139 4.68 -9.62 -8.55
C PHE A 139 4.30 -10.46 -7.32
N LEU A 140 5.22 -11.30 -6.84
CA LEU A 140 4.99 -12.11 -5.64
C LEU A 140 4.74 -11.22 -4.42
N LEU A 141 5.56 -10.20 -4.20
CA LEU A 141 5.37 -9.23 -3.11
C LEU A 141 4.01 -8.52 -3.18
N THR A 142 3.61 -8.12 -4.38
CA THR A 142 2.30 -7.49 -4.62
C THR A 142 1.16 -8.45 -4.30
N ALA A 143 1.25 -9.70 -4.75
CA ALA A 143 0.26 -10.73 -4.46
C ALA A 143 0.14 -11.02 -2.96
N PHE A 144 1.28 -11.14 -2.25
CA PHE A 144 1.29 -11.32 -0.80
C PHE A 144 0.70 -10.12 -0.06
N SER A 145 1.07 -8.90 -0.43
CA SER A 145 0.54 -7.66 0.16
C SER A 145 -0.98 -7.61 0.02
N LEU A 146 -1.49 -7.78 -1.20
CA LEU A 146 -2.93 -7.77 -1.47
C LEU A 146 -3.66 -8.86 -0.70
N THR A 147 -3.08 -10.05 -0.60
CA THR A 147 -3.65 -11.17 0.15
C THR A 147 -3.77 -10.83 1.64
N LEU A 148 -2.71 -10.30 2.25
CA LEU A 148 -2.73 -9.88 3.66
C LEU A 148 -3.77 -8.79 3.91
N ILE A 149 -3.81 -7.76 3.07
CA ILE A 149 -4.75 -6.65 3.20
C ILE A 149 -6.19 -7.14 3.00
N TYR A 150 -6.42 -8.02 2.01
CA TYR A 150 -7.73 -8.59 1.74
C TYR A 150 -8.29 -9.36 2.95
N TYR A 151 -7.49 -10.26 3.54
CA TYR A 151 -7.92 -11.02 4.71
C TYR A 151 -8.13 -10.13 5.94
N SER A 152 -7.28 -9.12 6.12
CA SER A 152 -7.41 -8.14 7.21
C SER A 152 -8.72 -7.35 7.13
N VAL A 153 -9.05 -6.82 5.94
CA VAL A 153 -10.30 -6.07 5.71
C VAL A 153 -11.52 -6.98 5.80
N LYS A 154 -11.42 -8.23 5.35
CA LYS A 154 -12.51 -9.20 5.47
C LYS A 154 -12.85 -9.49 6.94
N GLY A 155 -11.84 -9.62 7.80
CA GLY A 155 -12.03 -9.83 9.24
C GLY A 155 -12.78 -8.68 9.91
N ASP A 156 -12.42 -7.43 9.60
CA ASP A 156 -13.08 -6.27 10.21
C ASP A 156 -14.52 -6.10 9.74
N LYS A 157 -14.78 -6.36 8.44
CA LYS A 157 -16.15 -6.33 7.91
C LYS A 157 -17.05 -7.35 8.61
N GLN A 158 -16.52 -8.52 8.96
CA GLN A 158 -17.26 -9.54 9.70
C GLN A 158 -17.52 -9.10 11.15
N ALA A 159 -16.51 -8.54 11.84
CA ALA A 159 -16.67 -8.03 13.19
C ALA A 159 -17.75 -6.93 13.27
N VAL A 160 -17.73 -5.97 12.35
CA VAL A 160 -18.75 -4.91 12.28
C VAL A 160 -20.15 -5.50 12.03
N ARG A 161 -20.28 -6.45 11.09
CA ARG A 161 -21.58 -7.10 10.80
C ARG A 161 -22.17 -7.80 12.02
N LEU A 162 -21.34 -8.50 12.80
CA LEU A 162 -21.79 -9.19 14.02
C LEU A 162 -22.28 -8.18 15.07
N SER A 163 -21.55 -7.08 15.26
CA SER A 163 -21.99 -6.00 16.17
C SER A 163 -23.31 -5.36 15.73
N THR A 164 -23.56 -5.21 14.43
CA THR A 164 -24.82 -4.67 13.90
C THR A 164 -25.97 -5.67 13.95
N ALA A 165 -25.70 -6.98 13.83
CA ALA A 165 -26.71 -8.05 13.85
C ALA A 165 -27.20 -8.42 15.25
N ALA A 166 -26.51 -7.98 16.31
CA ALA A 166 -26.89 -8.18 17.70
C ALA A 166 -27.45 -6.90 18.40
N PRO A 167 -28.48 -6.21 17.87
CA PRO A 167 -29.00 -5.00 18.52
C PRO A 167 -29.89 -5.27 19.75
N GLY A 168 -30.05 -6.53 20.20
CA GLY A 168 -31.10 -6.90 21.16
C GLY A 168 -30.69 -7.64 22.45
N GLU A 169 -29.50 -8.23 22.59
CA GLU A 169 -29.22 -9.14 23.72
C GLU A 169 -28.13 -8.70 24.71
N VAL A 170 -27.38 -7.64 24.44
CA VAL A 170 -26.17 -7.33 25.23
C VAL A 170 -26.39 -6.28 26.33
N SER A 171 -27.50 -5.51 26.30
CA SER A 171 -27.70 -4.41 27.24
C SER A 171 -28.16 -4.80 28.65
N THR A 172 -28.57 -6.04 28.90
CA THR A 172 -29.10 -6.44 30.21
C THR A 172 -28.18 -7.31 31.06
N GLN A 173 -27.13 -7.93 30.51
CA GLN A 173 -26.23 -8.78 31.32
C GLN A 173 -24.84 -8.17 31.59
N GLN A 174 -24.27 -7.37 30.68
CA GLN A 174 -22.92 -6.83 30.89
C GLN A 174 -22.85 -5.65 31.89
N THR A 175 -23.95 -4.94 32.13
CA THR A 175 -23.98 -3.90 33.19
C THR A 175 -24.02 -4.50 34.59
N GLN A 176 -24.48 -5.74 34.77
CA GLN A 176 -24.46 -6.41 36.08
C GLN A 176 -23.13 -7.13 36.39
N GLU A 177 -22.46 -7.73 35.39
CA GLU A 177 -21.18 -8.41 35.65
C GLU A 177 -19.97 -7.46 35.65
N GLY A 178 -20.06 -6.30 35.00
CA GLY A 178 -18.97 -5.31 34.93
C GLY A 178 -18.69 -4.55 36.23
N PHE A 179 -19.56 -4.65 37.24
CA PHE A 179 -19.39 -3.96 38.52
C PHE A 179 -18.51 -4.73 39.53
N CYS A 180 -18.19 -6.02 39.29
CA CYS A 180 -17.57 -6.89 40.29
C CYS A 180 -16.05 -7.14 40.16
N TRP A 181 -15.34 -6.59 39.15
CA TRP A 181 -13.91 -6.89 38.93
C TRP A 181 -12.95 -5.69 39.02
N ARG A 182 -13.38 -4.56 39.60
CA ARG A 182 -12.51 -3.40 39.88
C ARG A 182 -12.66 -2.86 41.31
N ALA A 183 -12.58 -3.75 42.30
CA ALA A 183 -12.34 -3.42 43.71
C ALA A 183 -11.15 -4.23 44.22
#